data_AF-A0A3A4PR14-F1
#
_entry.id   AF-A0A3A4PR14-F1
#
_cell.length_a   1.000
_cell.length_b   1.000
_cell.length_c   1.000
_cell.angle_alpha   90.00
_cell.angle_beta   90.00
_cell.angle_gamma   90.00
#
_symmetry.space_group_name_H-M   'P 1'
#
loop_
_entity.id
_entity.type
_entity.pdbx_description
1 polymer ?
#
loop_
_entity_poly.entity_id
_entity_poly.type
_entity_poly.pdbx_seq_one_letter_code
_entity_poly.pdbx_strand_id
1 'polypeptide(L)'
;MSIIEMNRTDCWDRAQLNTHDESNNADCRKLDEAMTLMRELEQDPAHAVHVARLSVALFDQLVELHGCGISERVLLECAALMHDIGWSISTKKHHKHSLLLILQAELPSFDERERQIVANTARYHRQSLPKAKHGEFRLLDEADQQLVRKLASLLRIADGLDRTHGGAVAGCECRFDAKACVIVLHAPSSCKKELQAVQRKKNLFEETFGATLLLQLPATSRSVSVRSYA
;
A
#
# COMPACT_ATOMS: atom_id res chain seq x y z
N MET A 1 33.60 -6.10 2.18
CA MET A 1 32.77 -5.34 3.14
C MET A 1 31.51 -4.92 2.41
N SER A 2 30.43 -5.64 2.67
CA SER A 2 29.21 -5.66 1.85
C SER A 2 28.29 -4.48 2.17
N ILE A 3 27.51 -4.11 1.15
CA ILE A 3 26.55 -3.00 1.07
C ILE A 3 25.27 -3.32 1.89
N ILE A 4 25.41 -3.74 3.15
CA ILE A 4 24.27 -4.18 4.00
C ILE A 4 24.08 -3.29 5.25
N GLU A 5 24.81 -2.19 5.39
CA GLU A 5 24.71 -1.32 6.58
C GLU A 5 23.96 0.02 6.40
N MET A 6 23.22 0.23 5.30
CA MET A 6 22.70 1.57 5.00
C MET A 6 21.21 1.66 4.63
N ASN A 7 20.32 0.95 5.33
CA ASN A 7 18.88 1.25 5.28
C ASN A 7 18.06 0.70 6.47
N ARG A 8 18.46 1.07 7.70
CA ARG A 8 17.72 0.75 8.94
C ARG A 8 16.86 1.92 9.46
N THR A 9 16.40 2.81 8.58
CA THR A 9 15.81 4.10 9.03
C THR A 9 14.36 4.37 8.62
N ASP A 10 13.62 3.43 8.01
CA ASP A 10 12.28 3.76 7.46
C ASP A 10 11.05 3.18 8.20
N CYS A 11 11.22 2.57 9.39
CA CYS A 11 10.09 2.21 10.29
C CYS A 11 10.33 2.58 11.78
N TRP A 12 11.52 3.07 12.15
CA TRP A 12 11.97 3.06 13.56
C TRP A 12 11.88 4.42 14.30
N ASP A 13 11.64 5.54 13.60
CA ASP A 13 11.70 6.88 14.21
C ASP A 13 10.41 7.36 14.93
N ARG A 14 9.34 6.55 14.97
CA ARG A 14 8.13 6.86 15.79
C ARG A 14 7.94 6.00 17.02
N ALA A 15 8.75 4.95 17.20
CA ALA A 15 8.69 4.10 18.39
C ALA A 15 9.30 4.75 19.66
N GLN A 16 9.77 6.00 19.59
CA GLN A 16 10.39 6.71 20.73
C GLN A 16 9.61 7.92 21.26
N LEU A 17 8.32 8.07 20.92
CA LEU A 17 7.44 9.03 21.59
C LEU A 17 6.19 8.30 22.11
N ASN A 18 6.19 8.01 23.42
CA ASN A 18 5.20 7.31 24.26
C ASN A 18 5.32 5.77 24.38
N THR A 19 6.08 5.34 25.38
CA THR A 19 6.21 3.95 25.84
C THR A 19 5.12 3.51 26.85
N HIS A 20 3.92 4.09 26.82
CA HIS A 20 2.86 3.81 27.81
C HIS A 20 1.47 3.48 27.20
N ASP A 21 1.42 2.88 26.00
CA ASP A 21 0.15 2.45 25.40
C ASP A 21 0.22 0.98 24.94
N GLU A 22 -0.62 0.13 25.52
CA GLU A 22 -0.75 -1.29 25.16
C GLU A 22 -1.21 -1.47 23.71
N SER A 23 -1.99 -0.52 23.17
CA SER A 23 -2.42 -0.53 21.76
C SER A 23 -1.23 -0.44 20.81
N ASN A 24 -0.24 0.39 21.15
CA ASN A 24 0.99 0.54 20.35
C ASN A 24 1.82 -0.76 20.34
N ASN A 25 1.75 -1.55 21.42
CA ASN A 25 2.41 -2.86 21.50
C ASN A 25 1.68 -3.90 20.64
N ALA A 26 0.34 -3.90 20.63
CA ALA A 26 -0.44 -4.82 19.81
C ALA A 26 -0.21 -4.58 18.31
N ASP A 27 -0.20 -3.32 17.87
CA ASP A 27 -0.01 -2.97 16.46
C ASP A 27 1.40 -3.31 15.96
N CYS A 28 2.44 -3.11 16.78
CA CYS A 28 3.80 -3.58 16.46
C CYS A 28 3.85 -5.10 16.24
N ARG A 29 3.17 -5.90 17.08
CA ARG A 29 3.14 -7.36 16.93
C ARG A 29 2.42 -7.79 15.65
N LYS A 30 1.32 -7.12 15.28
CA LYS A 30 0.63 -7.38 14.00
C LYS A 30 1.59 -7.19 12.81
N LEU A 31 2.37 -6.11 12.82
CA LEU A 31 3.36 -5.83 11.78
C LEU A 31 4.48 -6.87 11.76
N ASP A 32 4.98 -7.28 12.93
CA ASP A 32 6.01 -8.31 13.05
C ASP A 32 5.52 -9.67 12.51
N GLU A 33 4.28 -10.06 12.82
CA GLU A 33 3.64 -11.27 12.30
C GLU A 33 3.45 -11.20 10.77
N ALA A 34 2.91 -10.10 10.25
CA ALA A 34 2.73 -9.89 8.81
C ALA A 34 4.08 -9.91 8.06
N MET A 35 5.10 -9.28 8.62
CA MET A 35 6.47 -9.26 8.08
C MET A 35 7.09 -10.66 8.08
N THR A 36 6.87 -11.45 9.13
CA THR A 36 7.35 -12.82 9.23
C THR A 36 6.71 -13.69 8.15
N LEU A 37 5.38 -13.67 8.03
CA LEU A 37 4.67 -14.43 7.01
C LEU A 37 5.06 -14.01 5.59
N MET A 38 5.22 -12.69 5.35
CA MET A 38 5.72 -12.16 4.08
C MET A 38 7.12 -12.71 3.76
N ARG A 39 8.06 -12.68 4.70
CA ARG A 39 9.43 -13.20 4.47
C ARG A 39 9.47 -14.70 4.16
N GLU A 40 8.53 -15.46 4.71
CA GLU A 40 8.44 -16.90 4.49
C GLU A 40 7.87 -17.26 3.10
N LEU A 41 6.91 -16.47 2.60
CA LEU A 41 6.10 -16.85 1.43
C LEU A 41 6.31 -15.96 0.20
N GLU A 42 6.75 -14.72 0.37
CA GLU A 42 6.90 -13.77 -0.74
C GLU A 42 8.18 -14.07 -1.55
N GLN A 43 8.04 -14.08 -2.87
CA GLN A 43 9.17 -14.31 -3.77
C GLN A 43 10.01 -13.05 -3.97
N ASP A 44 9.40 -11.88 -3.80
CA ASP A 44 10.05 -10.57 -3.86
C ASP A 44 9.73 -9.70 -2.63
N PRO A 45 10.35 -9.96 -1.47
CA PRO A 45 10.12 -9.19 -0.25
C PRO A 45 10.41 -7.69 -0.39
N ALA A 46 11.34 -7.31 -1.27
CA ALA A 46 11.71 -5.91 -1.48
C ALA A 46 10.55 -5.12 -2.12
N HIS A 47 9.88 -5.72 -3.10
CA HIS A 47 8.65 -5.18 -3.69
C HIS A 47 7.56 -4.98 -2.63
N ALA A 48 7.27 -6.01 -1.83
CA ALA A 48 6.23 -5.95 -0.81
C ALA A 48 6.47 -4.83 0.21
N VAL A 49 7.71 -4.67 0.70
CA VAL A 49 8.10 -3.60 1.63
C VAL A 49 7.95 -2.22 0.97
N HIS A 50 8.36 -2.07 -0.28
CA HIS A 50 8.25 -0.78 -0.97
C HIS A 50 6.79 -0.40 -1.25
N VAL A 51 5.94 -1.35 -1.63
CA VAL A 51 4.48 -1.15 -1.77
C VAL A 51 3.84 -0.79 -0.44
N ALA A 52 4.23 -1.42 0.67
CA ALA A 52 3.75 -1.07 2.00
C ALA A 52 4.10 0.38 2.37
N ARG A 53 5.35 0.78 2.16
CA ARG A 53 5.82 2.15 2.39
C ARG A 53 5.04 3.18 1.57
N LEU A 54 4.81 2.91 0.28
CA LEU A 54 4.00 3.80 -0.57
C LEU A 54 2.53 3.83 -0.14
N SER A 55 1.95 2.69 0.24
CA SER A 55 0.55 2.60 0.70
C SER A 55 0.32 3.46 1.94
N VAL A 56 1.24 3.36 2.89
CA VAL A 56 1.23 4.13 4.13
C VAL A 56 1.46 5.62 3.87
N ALA A 57 2.39 5.98 2.98
CA ALA A 57 2.61 7.37 2.60
C ALA A 57 1.37 8.01 1.94
N LEU A 58 0.61 7.24 1.15
CA LEU A 58 -0.66 7.68 0.58
C LEU A 58 -1.74 7.84 1.67
N PHE A 59 -1.83 6.89 2.60
CA PHE A 59 -2.77 6.94 3.72
C PHE A 59 -2.55 8.19 4.56
N ASP A 60 -1.32 8.41 5.03
CA ASP A 60 -1.00 9.51 5.93
C ASP A 60 -1.29 10.89 5.31
N GLN A 61 -1.19 11.02 3.98
CA GLN A 61 -1.45 12.27 3.27
C GLN A 61 -2.92 12.46 2.86
N LEU A 62 -3.74 11.42 2.93
CA LEU A 62 -5.14 11.43 2.49
C LEU A 62 -6.11 11.25 3.65
N VAL A 63 -5.67 11.48 4.89
CA VAL A 63 -6.46 11.28 6.11
C VAL A 63 -7.81 12.02 6.09
N GLU A 64 -7.85 13.25 5.57
CA GLU A 64 -9.11 14.01 5.46
C GLU A 64 -10.06 13.42 4.41
N LEU A 65 -9.54 12.68 3.43
CA LEU A 65 -10.33 12.06 2.36
C LEU A 65 -10.95 10.73 2.82
N HIS A 66 -10.19 9.90 3.54
CA HIS A 66 -10.67 8.58 3.97
C HIS A 66 -11.21 8.53 5.40
N GLY A 67 -10.78 9.45 6.28
CA GLY A 67 -11.27 9.59 7.66
C GLY A 67 -10.95 8.40 8.57
N CYS A 68 -9.85 7.69 8.32
CA CYS A 68 -9.44 6.51 9.09
C CYS A 68 -8.31 6.86 10.07
N GLY A 69 -8.15 6.06 11.13
CA GLY A 69 -7.17 6.27 12.19
C GLY A 69 -5.94 5.36 12.08
N ILE A 70 -5.21 5.29 13.20
CA ILE A 70 -3.93 4.55 13.31
C ILE A 70 -4.15 3.04 13.12
N SER A 71 -5.21 2.48 13.70
CA SER A 71 -5.48 1.04 13.58
C SER A 71 -5.71 0.63 12.11
N GLU A 72 -6.49 1.40 11.33
CA GLU A 72 -6.68 1.11 9.91
C GLU A 72 -5.39 1.27 9.07
N ARG A 73 -4.51 2.20 9.46
CA ARG A 73 -3.20 2.39 8.84
C ARG A 73 -2.36 1.12 8.99
N VAL A 74 -2.35 0.51 10.17
CA VAL A 74 -1.63 -0.75 10.47
C VAL A 74 -2.23 -1.89 9.64
N LEU A 75 -3.56 -1.99 9.54
CA LEU A 75 -4.20 -3.01 8.70
C LEU A 75 -3.84 -2.87 7.22
N LEU A 76 -3.75 -1.64 6.70
CA LEU A 76 -3.29 -1.38 5.33
C LEU A 76 -1.83 -1.82 5.14
N GLU A 77 -0.96 -1.50 6.09
CA GLU A 77 0.46 -1.85 6.03
C GLU A 77 0.65 -3.38 6.05
N CYS A 78 -0.04 -4.09 6.95
CA CYS A 78 -0.07 -5.56 6.98
C CYS A 78 -0.58 -6.14 5.66
N ALA A 79 -1.67 -5.60 5.12
CA ALA A 79 -2.24 -6.07 3.85
C ALA A 79 -1.30 -5.83 2.67
N ALA A 80 -0.56 -4.72 2.67
CA ALA A 80 0.42 -4.40 1.65
C ALA A 80 1.66 -5.30 1.73
N LEU A 81 2.15 -5.62 2.93
CA LEU A 81 3.23 -6.60 3.11
C LEU A 81 2.82 -7.99 2.57
N MET A 82 1.57 -8.39 2.77
CA MET A 82 1.10 -9.74 2.43
C MET A 82 0.36 -9.84 1.09
N HIS A 83 0.34 -8.78 0.27
CA HIS A 83 -0.56 -8.72 -0.88
C HIS A 83 -0.27 -9.80 -1.94
N ASP A 84 1.00 -10.16 -2.12
CA ASP A 84 1.47 -11.04 -3.20
C ASP A 84 1.96 -12.43 -2.74
N ILE A 85 1.85 -12.76 -1.45
CA ILE A 85 2.27 -14.07 -0.90
C ILE A 85 1.61 -15.28 -1.59
N GLY A 86 0.46 -15.09 -2.24
CA GLY A 86 -0.21 -16.10 -3.06
C GLY A 86 0.59 -16.58 -4.28
N TRP A 87 1.64 -15.87 -4.69
CA TRP A 87 2.58 -16.32 -5.72
C TRP A 87 3.30 -17.61 -5.32
N SER A 88 3.51 -17.86 -4.02
CA SER A 88 4.04 -19.12 -3.49
C SER A 88 3.21 -20.35 -3.90
N ILE A 89 1.90 -20.17 -4.10
CA ILE A 89 0.99 -21.23 -4.52
C ILE A 89 0.86 -21.26 -6.05
N SER A 90 0.49 -20.13 -6.65
CA SER A 90 0.29 -20.06 -8.09
C SER A 90 0.30 -18.64 -8.62
N THR A 91 0.94 -18.47 -9.77
CA THR A 91 0.89 -17.23 -10.56
C THR A 91 -0.54 -16.88 -10.99
N LYS A 92 -1.38 -17.89 -11.23
CA LYS A 92 -2.78 -17.73 -11.61
C LYS A 92 -3.61 -17.43 -10.38
N LYS A 93 -4.35 -16.31 -10.40
CA LYS A 93 -5.24 -15.90 -9.30
C LYS A 93 -4.51 -15.75 -7.95
N HIS A 94 -3.21 -15.42 -7.91
CA HIS A 94 -2.44 -15.23 -6.66
C HIS A 94 -3.16 -14.34 -5.64
N HIS A 95 -3.78 -13.23 -6.06
CA HIS A 95 -4.58 -12.37 -5.17
C HIS A 95 -5.68 -13.13 -4.38
N LYS A 96 -6.26 -14.20 -4.94
CA LYS A 96 -7.21 -15.06 -4.21
C LYS A 96 -6.50 -16.04 -3.28
N HIS A 97 -5.29 -16.46 -3.64
CA HIS A 97 -4.44 -17.29 -2.79
C HIS A 97 -3.89 -16.50 -1.61
N SER A 98 -3.45 -15.24 -1.79
CA SER A 98 -3.04 -14.35 -0.70
C SER A 98 -4.15 -14.19 0.34
N LEU A 99 -5.39 -13.94 -0.09
CA LEU A 99 -6.56 -13.94 0.80
C LEU A 99 -6.64 -15.22 1.64
N LEU A 100 -6.60 -16.39 0.99
CA LEU A 100 -6.78 -17.67 1.68
C LEU A 100 -5.62 -17.96 2.64
N LEU A 101 -4.39 -17.65 2.24
CA LEU A 101 -3.20 -17.79 3.09
C LEU A 101 -3.31 -16.91 4.33
N ILE A 102 -3.69 -15.64 4.20
CA ILE A 102 -3.86 -14.73 5.35
C ILE A 102 -4.97 -15.23 6.28
N LEU A 103 -6.10 -15.70 5.75
CA LEU A 103 -7.20 -16.22 6.57
C LEU A 103 -6.83 -17.52 7.31
N GLN A 104 -5.93 -18.33 6.75
CA GLN A 104 -5.51 -19.62 7.30
C GLN A 104 -4.25 -19.52 8.17
N ALA A 105 -3.51 -18.42 8.09
CA ALA A 105 -2.29 -18.22 8.84
C ALA A 105 -2.57 -18.06 10.35
N GLU A 106 -1.61 -18.54 11.14
CA GLU A 106 -1.58 -18.32 12.59
C GLU A 106 -1.07 -16.89 12.86
N LEU A 107 -2.02 -15.97 13.02
CA LEU A 107 -1.78 -14.54 13.26
C LEU A 107 -2.42 -14.12 14.60
N PRO A 108 -1.86 -14.55 15.75
CA PRO A 108 -2.51 -14.41 17.06
C PRO A 108 -2.66 -12.96 17.53
N SER A 109 -1.95 -12.00 16.93
CA SER A 109 -2.10 -10.58 17.26
C SER A 109 -3.26 -9.90 16.52
N PHE A 110 -3.93 -10.61 15.60
CA PHE A 110 -5.09 -10.12 14.86
C PHE A 110 -6.36 -10.75 15.41
N ASP A 111 -7.39 -9.92 15.63
CA ASP A 111 -8.74 -10.48 15.80
C ASP A 111 -9.31 -10.97 14.45
N GLU A 112 -10.44 -11.68 14.50
CA GLU A 112 -11.07 -12.24 13.30
C GLU A 112 -11.47 -11.16 12.29
N ARG A 113 -11.96 -10.01 12.78
CA ARG A 113 -12.41 -8.90 11.94
C ARG A 113 -11.22 -8.26 11.23
N GLU A 114 -10.16 -7.94 11.96
CA GLU A 114 -8.92 -7.38 11.44
C GLU A 114 -8.30 -8.31 10.38
N ARG A 115 -8.24 -9.61 10.67
CA ARG A 115 -7.74 -10.61 9.72
C ARG A 115 -8.56 -10.65 8.44
N GLN A 116 -9.89 -10.58 8.53
CA GLN A 116 -10.77 -10.52 7.36
C GLN A 116 -10.58 -9.23 6.55
N ILE A 117 -10.41 -8.08 7.21
CA ILE A 117 -10.15 -6.80 6.55
C ILE A 117 -8.81 -6.83 5.81
N VAL A 118 -7.75 -7.32 6.46
CA VAL A 118 -6.40 -7.44 5.87
C VAL A 118 -6.42 -8.38 4.67
N ALA A 119 -7.02 -9.56 4.83
CA ALA A 119 -7.09 -10.55 3.77
C ALA A 119 -7.89 -10.05 2.55
N ASN A 120 -9.03 -9.40 2.78
CA ASN A 120 -9.82 -8.81 1.69
C ASN A 120 -9.10 -7.62 1.05
N THR A 121 -8.42 -6.78 1.83
CA THR A 121 -7.62 -5.65 1.29
C THR A 121 -6.52 -6.17 0.36
N ALA A 122 -5.74 -7.16 0.82
CA ALA A 122 -4.72 -7.83 0.03
C ALA A 122 -5.30 -8.47 -1.25
N ARG A 123 -6.48 -9.12 -1.18
CA ARG A 123 -7.16 -9.72 -2.34
C ARG A 123 -7.43 -8.71 -3.47
N TYR A 124 -7.76 -7.48 -3.11
CA TYR A 124 -8.25 -6.48 -4.06
C TYR A 124 -7.16 -5.56 -4.61
N HIS A 125 -5.88 -5.83 -4.35
CA HIS A 125 -4.75 -5.10 -4.96
C HIS A 125 -4.73 -5.17 -6.50
N ARG A 126 -5.39 -6.17 -7.10
CA ARG A 126 -5.50 -6.31 -8.56
C ARG A 126 -6.81 -6.92 -9.02
N GLN A 127 -6.99 -6.96 -10.34
CA GLN A 127 -8.15 -7.58 -10.99
C GLN A 127 -9.46 -6.91 -10.56
N SER A 128 -10.51 -7.71 -10.31
CA SER A 128 -11.86 -7.26 -9.98
C SER A 128 -11.90 -6.39 -8.72
N LEU A 129 -12.72 -5.35 -8.74
CA LEU A 129 -13.06 -4.56 -7.55
C LEU A 129 -13.88 -5.38 -6.53
N PRO A 130 -14.00 -4.92 -5.27
CA PRO A 130 -14.90 -5.54 -4.29
C PRO A 130 -16.35 -5.54 -4.78
N LYS A 131 -17.00 -6.72 -4.75
CA LYS A 131 -18.38 -6.92 -5.22
C LYS A 131 -19.14 -7.77 -4.22
N ALA A 132 -20.42 -7.47 -4.02
CA ALA A 132 -21.31 -8.21 -3.11
C ALA A 132 -21.40 -9.72 -3.42
N LYS A 133 -21.09 -10.15 -4.66
CA LYS A 133 -21.05 -11.58 -5.03
C LYS A 133 -19.78 -12.33 -4.60
N HIS A 134 -18.77 -11.64 -4.07
CA HIS A 134 -17.54 -12.27 -3.61
C HIS A 134 -17.74 -12.74 -2.16
N GLY A 135 -17.65 -14.06 -1.93
CA GLY A 135 -17.93 -14.72 -0.64
C GLY A 135 -17.36 -14.00 0.58
N GLU A 136 -16.03 -14.03 0.74
CA GLU A 136 -15.35 -13.41 1.90
C GLU A 136 -15.63 -11.92 2.09
N PHE A 137 -15.89 -11.19 1.01
CA PHE A 137 -16.20 -9.76 1.09
C PHE A 137 -17.65 -9.52 1.53
N ARG A 138 -18.57 -10.40 1.14
CA ARG A 138 -19.98 -10.33 1.53
C ARG A 138 -20.21 -10.63 3.01
N LEU A 139 -19.30 -11.37 3.64
CA LEU A 139 -19.38 -11.71 5.06
C LEU A 139 -19.07 -10.52 5.97
N LEU A 140 -18.34 -9.53 5.46
CA LEU A 140 -18.08 -8.28 6.16
C LEU A 140 -19.36 -7.45 6.29
N ASP A 141 -19.50 -6.75 7.41
CA ASP A 141 -20.54 -5.74 7.56
C ASP A 141 -20.33 -4.54 6.61
N GLU A 142 -21.30 -3.64 6.52
CA GLU A 142 -21.22 -2.52 5.60
C GLU A 142 -20.05 -1.58 5.91
N ALA A 143 -19.73 -1.36 7.19
CA ALA A 143 -18.64 -0.49 7.59
C ALA A 143 -17.28 -1.06 7.16
N ASP A 144 -17.07 -2.36 7.37
CA ASP A 144 -15.86 -3.08 6.99
C ASP A 144 -15.74 -3.24 5.47
N GLN A 145 -16.85 -3.41 4.77
CA GLN A 145 -16.85 -3.36 3.31
C GLN A 145 -16.40 -1.99 2.78
N GLN A 146 -16.82 -0.88 3.42
CA GLN A 146 -16.33 0.45 3.04
C GLN A 146 -14.86 0.64 3.41
N LEU A 147 -14.44 0.15 4.57
CA LEU A 147 -13.04 0.19 4.99
C LEU A 147 -12.15 -0.55 3.99
N VAL A 148 -12.49 -1.79 3.62
CA VAL A 148 -11.76 -2.56 2.61
C VAL A 148 -11.69 -1.83 1.27
N ARG A 149 -12.76 -1.15 0.83
CA ARG A 149 -12.72 -0.34 -0.40
C ARG A 149 -11.69 0.79 -0.29
N LYS A 150 -11.69 1.52 0.83
CA LYS A 150 -10.72 2.59 1.10
C LYS A 150 -9.29 2.05 1.09
N LEU A 151 -8.99 1.04 1.91
CA LEU A 151 -7.63 0.49 2.03
C LEU A 151 -7.16 -0.14 0.72
N ALA A 152 -7.98 -0.97 0.08
CA ALA A 152 -7.62 -1.61 -1.17
C ALA A 152 -7.43 -0.59 -2.30
N SER A 153 -8.15 0.54 -2.28
CA SER A 153 -7.94 1.59 -3.27
C SER A 153 -6.52 2.16 -3.19
N LEU A 154 -6.03 2.44 -1.98
CA LEU A 154 -4.67 2.94 -1.75
C LEU A 154 -3.61 1.90 -2.12
N LEU A 155 -3.79 0.65 -1.67
CA LEU A 155 -2.90 -0.46 -2.01
C LEU A 155 -2.79 -0.65 -3.53
N ARG A 156 -3.90 -0.58 -4.27
CA ARG A 156 -3.90 -0.67 -5.74
C ARG A 156 -3.07 0.43 -6.40
N ILE A 157 -3.11 1.65 -5.88
CA ILE A 157 -2.28 2.74 -6.39
C ILE A 157 -0.81 2.46 -6.10
N ALA A 158 -0.47 2.12 -4.85
CA ALA A 158 0.89 1.83 -4.42
C ALA A 158 1.55 0.68 -5.20
N ASP A 159 0.85 -0.44 -5.37
CA ASP A 159 1.30 -1.57 -6.21
C ASP A 159 1.43 -1.13 -7.69
N GLY A 160 0.54 -0.26 -8.19
CA GLY A 160 0.71 0.38 -9.50
C GLY A 160 2.00 1.22 -9.61
N LEU A 161 2.37 1.94 -8.55
CA LEU A 161 3.56 2.79 -8.49
C LEU A 161 4.87 2.00 -8.42
N ASP A 162 4.82 0.71 -8.10
CA ASP A 162 5.98 -0.19 -8.17
C ASP A 162 5.79 -1.35 -9.16
N ARG A 163 5.10 -1.08 -10.28
CA ARG A 163 4.75 -2.10 -11.27
C ARG A 163 5.92 -2.94 -11.77
N THR A 164 7.12 -2.36 -11.84
CA THR A 164 8.33 -3.05 -12.33
C THR A 164 9.15 -3.71 -11.23
N HIS A 165 8.77 -3.53 -9.96
CA HIS A 165 9.50 -3.97 -8.77
C HIS A 165 10.91 -3.35 -8.67
N GLY A 166 11.15 -2.29 -9.44
CA GLY A 166 12.44 -1.62 -9.52
C GLY A 166 12.54 -0.38 -8.64
N GLY A 167 11.50 -0.04 -7.87
CA GLY A 167 11.49 1.18 -7.04
C GLY A 167 11.58 2.46 -7.88
N ALA A 168 11.09 2.44 -9.12
CA ALA A 168 11.21 3.58 -10.05
C ALA A 168 10.55 4.85 -9.50
N VAL A 169 9.47 4.68 -8.73
CA VAL A 169 8.87 5.74 -7.90
C VAL A 169 9.39 5.56 -6.48
N ALA A 170 10.26 6.47 -6.04
CA ALA A 170 10.88 6.43 -4.72
C ALA A 170 9.97 7.00 -3.61
N GLY A 171 8.97 7.81 -3.98
CA GLY A 171 8.02 8.41 -3.04
C GLY A 171 6.96 9.23 -3.78
N CYS A 172 6.02 9.81 -3.03
CA CYS A 172 5.00 10.67 -3.60
C CYS A 172 4.46 11.70 -2.62
N GLU A 173 3.91 12.78 -3.17
CA GLU A 173 3.16 13.81 -2.44
C GLU A 173 1.74 13.90 -2.98
N CYS A 174 0.76 13.96 -2.09
CA CYS A 174 -0.65 14.08 -2.46
C CYS A 174 -1.14 15.51 -2.25
N ARG A 175 -1.95 15.99 -3.20
CA ARG A 175 -2.74 17.22 -3.08
C ARG A 175 -4.14 16.90 -3.53
N PHE A 176 -5.15 17.23 -2.75
CA PHE A 176 -6.53 16.94 -3.11
C PHE A 176 -7.46 18.10 -2.81
N ASP A 177 -8.57 18.11 -3.52
CA ASP A 177 -9.74 18.92 -3.25
C ASP A 177 -11.00 18.05 -3.41
N ALA A 178 -12.18 18.68 -3.39
CA ALA A 178 -13.46 17.98 -3.53
C ALA A 178 -13.67 17.25 -4.87
N LYS A 179 -12.86 17.50 -5.91
CA LYS A 179 -13.04 16.97 -7.27
C LYS A 179 -11.86 16.13 -7.75
N ALA A 180 -10.65 16.42 -7.30
CA ALA A 180 -9.44 15.79 -7.80
C ALA A 180 -8.45 15.46 -6.69
N CYS A 181 -7.75 14.35 -6.86
CA CYS A 181 -6.56 14.00 -6.10
C CYS A 181 -5.38 13.90 -7.05
N VAL A 182 -4.39 14.76 -6.86
CA VAL A 182 -3.15 14.81 -7.61
C VAL A 182 -2.05 14.15 -6.79
N ILE A 183 -1.44 13.11 -7.35
CA ILE A 183 -0.24 12.47 -6.79
C ILE A 183 0.97 12.93 -7.60
N VAL A 184 1.87 13.68 -6.95
CA VAL A 184 3.16 14.11 -7.49
C VAL A 184 4.20 13.03 -7.17
N LEU A 185 4.83 12.46 -8.20
CA LEU A 185 5.73 11.31 -8.07
C LEU A 185 7.20 11.73 -7.99
N HIS A 186 7.89 11.29 -6.94
CA HIS A 186 9.34 11.41 -6.82
C HIS A 186 10.01 10.21 -7.48
N ALA A 187 10.39 10.35 -8.74
CA ALA A 187 10.96 9.26 -9.55
C ALA A 187 12.35 9.69 -10.09
N PRO A 188 13.47 9.12 -9.57
CA PRO A 188 14.81 9.46 -10.04
C PRO A 188 15.10 8.95 -11.46
N SER A 189 14.25 8.05 -11.98
CA SER A 189 14.33 7.50 -13.32
C SER A 189 12.95 7.50 -14.00
N SER A 190 12.89 7.10 -15.27
CA SER A 190 11.63 7.06 -16.03
C SER A 190 10.64 6.06 -15.44
N CYS A 191 9.49 6.53 -14.95
CA CYS A 191 8.41 5.71 -14.36
C CYS A 191 7.19 5.50 -15.28
N LYS A 192 7.40 5.41 -16.61
CA LYS A 192 6.29 5.29 -17.59
C LYS A 192 5.40 4.06 -17.39
N LYS A 193 5.98 2.93 -16.96
CA LYS A 193 5.23 1.68 -16.75
C LYS A 193 4.35 1.78 -15.51
N GLU A 194 4.84 2.44 -14.47
CA GLU A 194 4.18 2.72 -13.20
C GLU A 194 3.00 3.67 -13.43
N LEU A 195 3.23 4.77 -14.16
CA LEU A 195 2.17 5.69 -14.59
C LEU A 195 1.04 4.95 -15.32
N GLN A 196 1.38 4.12 -16.31
CA GLN A 196 0.37 3.35 -17.05
C GLN A 196 -0.36 2.34 -16.15
N ALA A 197 0.35 1.70 -15.22
CA ALA A 197 -0.24 0.73 -14.29
C ALA A 197 -1.24 1.40 -13.36
N VAL A 198 -0.89 2.54 -12.77
CA VAL A 198 -1.81 3.32 -11.92
C VAL A 198 -3.03 3.77 -12.71
N GLN A 199 -2.87 4.26 -13.95
CA GLN A 199 -4.00 4.64 -14.79
C GLN A 199 -4.99 3.49 -15.04
N ARG A 200 -4.52 2.24 -15.06
CA ARG A 200 -5.39 1.05 -15.17
C ARG A 200 -6.00 0.60 -13.85
N LYS A 201 -5.43 1.02 -12.71
CA LYS A 201 -5.82 0.59 -11.36
C LYS A 201 -6.63 1.63 -10.58
N LYS A 202 -6.65 2.89 -11.02
CA LYS A 202 -7.25 4.03 -10.31
C LYS A 202 -8.76 3.98 -10.11
N ASN A 203 -9.47 3.14 -10.86
CA ASN A 203 -10.93 3.09 -10.83
C ASN A 203 -11.51 2.86 -9.42
N LEU A 204 -10.89 2.00 -8.59
CA LEU A 204 -11.37 1.81 -7.22
C LEU A 204 -11.23 3.07 -6.38
N PHE A 205 -10.15 3.81 -6.55
CA PHE A 205 -9.91 5.07 -5.84
C PHE A 205 -10.97 6.11 -6.22
N GLU A 206 -11.19 6.29 -7.53
CA GLU A 206 -12.17 7.26 -8.05
C GLU A 206 -13.60 6.89 -7.63
N GLU A 207 -13.97 5.61 -7.63
CA GLU A 207 -15.26 5.13 -7.15
C GLU A 207 -15.43 5.31 -5.63
N THR A 208 -14.37 5.10 -4.85
CA THR A 208 -14.44 5.13 -3.38
C THR A 208 -14.49 6.56 -2.84
N PHE A 209 -13.72 7.47 -3.42
CA PHE A 209 -13.58 8.84 -2.92
C PHE A 209 -14.32 9.89 -3.74
N GLY A 210 -14.91 9.52 -4.89
CA GLY A 210 -15.61 10.46 -5.77
C GLY A 210 -14.71 11.53 -6.38
N ALA A 211 -13.38 11.34 -6.33
CA ALA A 211 -12.38 12.29 -6.81
C ALA A 211 -11.58 11.70 -7.98
N THR A 212 -11.35 12.50 -9.02
CA THR A 212 -10.53 12.08 -10.17
C THR A 212 -9.07 11.97 -9.76
N LEU A 213 -8.42 10.83 -10.04
CA LEU A 213 -7.01 10.64 -9.73
C LEU A 213 -6.12 11.05 -10.91
N LEU A 214 -5.20 11.98 -10.64
CA LEU A 214 -4.23 12.51 -11.58
C LEU A 214 -2.81 12.25 -11.08
N LEU A 215 -1.89 11.97 -12.03
CA LEU A 215 -0.47 11.75 -11.74
C LEU A 215 0.35 12.87 -12.36
N GLN A 216 1.32 13.39 -11.62
CA GLN A 216 2.26 14.41 -12.08
C GLN A 216 3.68 14.01 -11.74
N LEU A 217 4.63 14.43 -12.58
CA LEU A 217 6.04 14.45 -12.24
C LEU A 217 6.41 15.86 -11.77
N PRO A 218 7.34 16.03 -10.82
CA PRO A 218 7.80 17.34 -10.40
C PRO A 218 8.31 18.12 -11.62
N ALA A 219 8.00 19.41 -11.66
CA ALA A 219 8.51 20.29 -12.70
C ALA A 219 10.03 20.23 -12.70
N THR A 220 10.64 19.77 -13.79
CA THR A 220 12.09 19.77 -13.93
C THR A 220 12.53 21.23 -13.95
N SER A 221 13.22 21.70 -12.90
CA SER A 221 13.91 22.98 -12.95
C SER A 221 14.97 22.88 -14.05
N ARG A 222 14.66 23.40 -15.25
CA ARG A 222 15.66 23.55 -16.31
C ARG A 222 16.78 24.41 -15.73
N SER A 223 17.96 23.82 -15.56
CA SER A 223 19.18 24.59 -15.39
C SER A 223 19.30 25.52 -16.60
N VAL A 224 19.18 26.82 -16.36
CA VAL A 224 19.53 27.83 -17.35
C VAL A 224 21.04 27.74 -17.51
N SER A 225 21.50 27.03 -18.54
CA SER A 225 22.89 27.12 -18.99
C SER A 225 23.12 28.55 -19.45
N VAL A 226 23.68 29.39 -18.56
CA VAL A 226 24.21 30.70 -18.92
C VAL A 226 25.35 30.43 -19.91
N ARG A 227 25.09 30.63 -21.21
CA ARG A 227 26.14 30.73 -22.21
C ARG A 227 26.92 32.00 -21.90
N SER A 228 28.06 31.86 -21.24
CA SER A 228 29.09 32.88 -21.21
C SER A 228 29.61 33.05 -22.64
N TYR A 229 29.23 34.15 -23.30
CA TYR A 229 29.93 34.64 -24.47
C TYR A 229 31.24 35.27 -23.98
N ALA A 230 32.36 34.73 -24.46
CA ALA A 230 33.66 35.38 -24.49
C ALA A 230 34.12 35.42 -25.94
#